data_AF-A0A1Z8SJ25-F1
#
_entry.id   AF-A0A1Z8SJ25-F1
#
_cell.length_a   1.000
_cell.length_b   1.000
_cell.length_c   1.000
_cell.angle_alpha   90.00
_cell.angle_beta   90.00
_cell.angle_gamma   90.00
#
_symmetry.space_group_name_H-M   'P 1'
#
loop_
_entity.id
_entity.type
_entity.pdbx_description
1 polymer ?
#
loop_
_entity_poly.entity_id
_entity_poly.type
_entity_poly.pdbx_seq_one_letter_code
_entity_poly.pdbx_strand_id
1 'polypeptide(L)'
;SSYLIQFGGWQGGEGTSLVTIFNSGAGVSDCNSNGTIDSCETDTDSDGTIDDCDDDIDGDGIPNACDVDLTAGSDCDADGQDDSCQTDTDSDGTIDPCDDDLDGDGTPNDCDLDQTGGSDCDSDGQDDSCQTDTDSDGTIDACDDDIDGDGIPNACDVDQTSGSDCDSDGQDDSCQTDTDSDGTIDPCDDDIDGDGTPNDCDLDQTGGSDCNENGIDDSCDIAAGAADNDSNGVPDVCEAALFIKGDSNDDEVVNIADGIKTLAFLFAGDVIVCPDAADTTDDGQIDISDAIALFSYIFSGGAAPPAPFPDCGEDPTPDNLSECNATACNP
;
A
#
# COMPACT_ATOMS: atom_id res chain seq x y z
N SER A 1 79.01 27.01 64.09
CA SER A 1 79.50 27.88 65.18
C SER A 1 79.93 27.02 66.35
N SER A 2 81.05 27.33 67.02
CA SER A 2 81.56 26.53 68.15
C SER A 2 81.04 27.10 69.48
N TYR A 3 80.45 26.25 70.31
CA TYR A 3 79.90 26.64 71.61
C TYR A 3 80.68 25.95 72.73
N LEU A 4 80.91 26.68 73.82
CA LEU A 4 81.51 26.14 75.04
C LEU A 4 80.38 25.71 75.98
N ILE A 5 80.20 24.41 76.15
CA ILE A 5 79.22 23.84 77.08
C ILE A 5 79.98 23.37 78.31
N GLN A 6 79.62 23.90 79.48
CA GLN A 6 80.22 23.54 80.76
C GLN A 6 79.37 22.43 81.39
N PHE A 7 79.94 21.23 81.54
CA PHE A 7 79.28 20.14 82.26
C PHE A 7 79.81 20.10 83.69
N GLY A 8 78.93 20.15 84.68
CA GLY A 8 79.29 19.99 86.10
C GLY A 8 79.62 18.53 86.41
N GLY A 9 80.91 18.22 86.59
CA GLY A 9 81.37 16.89 86.99
C GLY A 9 81.21 16.62 88.49
N TRP A 10 80.81 15.40 88.86
CA TRP A 10 80.71 14.98 90.26
C TRP A 10 82.11 14.94 90.91
N GLN A 11 82.24 15.51 92.12
CA GLN A 11 83.50 15.74 92.87
C GLN A 11 84.38 16.93 92.41
N GLY A 12 83.78 18.00 91.88
CA GLY A 12 84.45 19.32 91.79
C GLY A 12 85.52 19.45 90.71
N GLY A 13 85.58 18.51 89.77
CA GLY A 13 86.31 18.71 88.51
C GLY A 13 85.44 19.46 87.52
N GLU A 14 85.81 20.68 87.16
CA GLU A 14 85.23 21.38 86.01
C GLU A 14 86.04 21.03 84.75
N GLY A 15 85.33 20.53 83.74
CA GLY A 15 85.88 20.28 82.41
C GLY A 15 85.05 21.00 81.37
N THR A 16 85.70 21.76 80.49
CA THR A 16 85.06 22.34 79.31
C THR A 16 85.41 21.48 78.11
N SER A 17 84.41 20.89 77.47
CA SER A 17 84.60 20.25 76.16
C SER A 17 84.21 21.23 75.07
N LEU A 18 85.09 21.37 74.07
CA LEU A 18 84.78 22.13 72.87
C LEU A 18 83.83 21.30 72.01
N VAL A 19 82.58 21.75 71.87
CA VAL A 19 81.62 21.15 70.95
C VAL A 19 81.58 22.01 69.69
N THR A 20 82.13 21.47 68.60
CA THR A 20 82.05 22.09 67.29
C THR A 20 80.78 21.60 66.60
N ILE A 21 79.77 22.48 66.45
CA ILE A 21 78.60 22.18 65.63
C ILE A 21 78.98 22.52 64.18
N PHE A 22 79.14 21.47 63.37
CA PHE A 22 79.27 21.60 61.93
C PHE A 22 77.86 21.79 61.35
N ASN A 23 77.54 22.98 60.86
CA ASN A 23 76.46 23.12 59.90
C ASN A 23 77.05 22.60 58.58
N SER A 24 76.61 21.42 58.16
CA SER A 24 77.14 20.75 56.97
C SER A 24 76.84 21.49 55.67
N GLY A 25 76.08 22.59 55.70
CA GLY A 25 75.75 23.35 54.50
C GLY A 25 74.87 22.58 53.53
N ALA A 26 74.35 21.42 53.93
CA ALA A 26 73.16 20.87 53.30
C ALA A 26 72.06 21.89 53.61
N GLY A 27 71.55 22.57 52.58
CA GLY A 27 70.29 23.29 52.71
C GLY A 27 69.30 22.27 53.23
N VAL A 28 68.83 22.47 54.46
CA VAL A 28 67.65 21.76 54.91
C VAL A 28 66.51 22.37 54.11
N SER A 29 65.84 21.54 53.32
CA SER A 29 64.64 21.93 52.60
C SER A 29 63.52 22.09 53.65
N ASP A 30 62.77 23.18 53.53
CA ASP A 30 61.64 23.61 54.35
C ASP A 30 60.74 24.37 53.38
N CYS A 31 60.05 23.62 52.53
CA CYS A 31 59.36 24.18 51.37
C CYS A 31 58.09 24.97 51.78
N ASN A 32 57.41 24.54 52.84
CA ASN A 32 56.24 25.21 53.41
C ASN A 32 56.62 26.37 54.34
N SER A 33 57.91 26.55 54.64
CA SER A 33 58.46 27.60 55.52
C SER A 33 57.87 27.61 56.92
N ASN A 34 57.47 26.44 57.44
CA ASN A 34 56.85 26.32 58.76
C ASN A 34 57.89 26.20 59.90
N GLY A 35 59.17 26.07 59.56
CA GLY A 35 60.29 25.98 60.51
C GLY A 35 60.62 24.55 60.98
N THR A 36 59.90 23.57 60.46
CA THR A 36 60.24 22.13 60.50
C THR A 36 61.04 21.83 59.23
N ILE A 37 61.95 20.86 59.28
CA ILE A 37 62.71 20.47 58.07
C ILE A 37 61.93 19.35 57.37
N ASP A 38 61.84 19.38 56.04
CA ASP A 38 61.01 18.48 55.22
C ASP A 38 61.21 16.99 55.60
N SER A 39 62.44 16.56 55.88
CA SER A 39 62.77 15.18 56.30
C SER A 39 62.13 14.70 57.62
N CYS A 40 61.43 15.58 58.33
CA CYS A 40 60.70 15.29 59.57
C CYS A 40 59.19 15.48 59.41
N GLU A 41 58.72 15.73 58.20
CA GLU A 41 57.32 15.92 57.83
C GLU A 41 56.80 14.70 57.06
N THR A 42 55.50 14.68 56.79
CA THR A 42 54.86 13.59 56.05
C THR A 42 55.17 13.71 54.57
N ASP A 43 55.46 12.57 53.97
CA ASP A 43 55.75 12.39 52.55
C ASP A 43 55.09 11.04 52.23
N THR A 44 53.85 11.10 51.73
CA THR A 44 52.93 9.97 51.64
C THR A 44 53.35 8.97 50.58
N ASP A 45 53.79 9.43 49.41
CA ASP A 45 54.23 8.60 48.29
C ASP A 45 55.75 8.30 48.28
N SER A 46 56.51 9.00 49.13
CA SER A 46 57.97 8.86 49.26
C SER A 46 58.76 9.29 48.01
N ASP A 47 58.27 10.27 47.24
CA ASP A 47 58.98 10.83 46.09
C ASP A 47 60.10 11.82 46.47
N GLY A 48 60.08 12.30 47.72
CA GLY A 48 61.03 13.26 48.27
C GLY A 48 60.52 14.69 48.40
N THR A 49 59.26 14.93 48.05
CA THR A 49 58.45 16.12 48.32
C THR A 49 57.55 15.81 49.51
N ILE A 50 57.33 16.78 50.41
CA ILE A 50 56.43 16.56 51.56
C ILE A 50 55.01 16.94 51.15
N ASP A 51 54.00 16.32 51.78
CA ASP A 51 52.59 16.49 51.43
C ASP A 51 52.16 17.97 51.34
N ASP A 52 52.70 18.85 52.20
CA ASP A 52 52.39 20.29 52.24
C ASP A 52 52.85 21.08 51.00
N CYS A 53 53.76 20.50 50.20
CA CYS A 53 54.35 21.10 49.01
C CYS A 53 54.22 20.20 47.78
N ASP A 54 53.51 19.10 47.92
CA ASP A 54 53.26 18.16 46.85
C ASP A 54 51.97 18.53 46.12
N ASP A 55 51.99 18.43 44.80
CA ASP A 55 50.82 18.61 43.96
C ASP A 55 50.12 17.26 43.67
N ASP A 56 50.72 16.13 44.08
CA ASP A 56 50.23 14.74 43.92
C ASP A 56 50.69 13.91 45.15
N ILE A 57 49.93 13.98 46.25
CA ILE A 57 50.34 13.49 47.58
C ILE A 57 50.49 11.96 47.61
N ASP A 58 49.72 11.23 46.82
CA ASP A 58 49.71 9.76 46.84
C ASP A 58 50.48 9.13 45.67
N GLY A 59 50.90 9.94 44.70
CA GLY A 59 51.80 9.60 43.61
C GLY A 59 51.14 8.73 42.54
N ASP A 60 49.81 8.80 42.40
CA ASP A 60 49.06 8.04 41.41
C ASP A 60 49.07 8.67 40.00
N GLY A 61 49.54 9.92 39.91
CA GLY A 61 49.67 10.70 38.68
C GLY A 61 48.50 11.67 38.43
N ILE A 62 47.53 11.76 39.34
CA ILE A 62 46.42 12.71 39.32
C ILE A 62 46.73 13.83 40.32
N PRO A 63 46.73 15.11 39.90
CA PRO A 63 47.00 16.19 40.83
C PRO A 63 45.96 16.27 41.95
N ASN A 64 46.37 16.61 43.17
CA ASN A 64 45.54 16.71 44.38
C ASN A 64 44.22 17.47 44.19
N ALA A 65 44.22 18.49 43.33
CA ALA A 65 43.05 19.32 43.05
C ALA A 65 41.98 18.61 42.19
N CYS A 66 42.36 17.51 41.57
CA CYS A 66 41.58 16.71 40.64
C CYS A 66 41.54 15.23 41.04
N ASP A 67 42.09 14.87 42.19
CA ASP A 67 42.10 13.51 42.71
C ASP A 67 40.86 13.30 43.58
N VAL A 68 40.03 12.31 43.23
CA VAL A 68 38.77 12.05 43.93
C VAL A 68 38.98 11.64 45.40
N ASP A 69 40.10 10.99 45.74
CA ASP A 69 40.33 10.47 47.08
C ASP A 69 40.74 11.59 48.07
N LEU A 70 41.29 12.68 47.53
CA LEU A 70 41.66 13.89 48.25
C LEU A 70 40.55 14.95 48.24
N THR A 71 39.89 15.16 47.11
CA THR A 71 38.80 16.14 46.95
C THR A 71 37.50 15.65 47.57
N ALA A 72 37.30 14.33 47.65
CA ALA A 72 36.02 13.67 47.91
C ALA A 72 34.90 14.14 46.94
N GLY A 73 35.29 14.45 45.70
CA GLY A 73 34.41 14.83 44.60
C GLY A 73 33.56 13.68 44.05
N SER A 74 32.99 13.90 42.86
CA SER A 74 32.30 12.85 42.11
C SER A 74 33.27 12.25 41.08
N ASP A 75 33.08 10.98 40.76
CA ASP A 75 33.89 10.20 39.82
C ASP A 75 32.96 9.15 39.22
N CYS A 76 32.27 9.52 38.14
CA CYS A 76 31.21 8.69 37.58
C CYS A 76 31.74 7.55 36.68
N ASP A 77 32.91 7.72 36.07
CA ASP A 77 33.57 6.70 35.24
C ASP A 77 34.57 5.83 36.01
N ALA A 78 34.80 6.15 37.29
CA ALA A 78 35.63 5.43 38.23
C ALA A 78 37.11 5.35 37.80
N ASP A 79 37.61 6.41 37.18
CA ASP A 79 39.00 6.51 36.72
C ASP A 79 39.95 7.12 37.76
N GLY A 80 39.40 7.63 38.88
CA GLY A 80 40.14 8.25 39.98
C GLY A 80 40.22 9.78 39.90
N GLN A 81 39.84 10.38 38.77
CA GLN A 81 39.85 11.82 38.56
C GLN A 81 38.48 12.42 38.94
N ASP A 82 38.49 13.45 39.80
CA ASP A 82 37.28 14.23 40.13
C ASP A 82 36.65 14.80 38.84
N ASP A 83 35.36 14.51 38.64
CA ASP A 83 34.53 14.94 37.51
C ASP A 83 34.69 16.45 37.22
N SER A 84 34.89 17.29 38.24
CA SER A 84 35.06 18.74 38.09
C SER A 84 36.33 19.16 37.33
N CYS A 85 37.28 18.25 37.17
CA CYS A 85 38.49 18.42 36.36
C CYS A 85 38.41 17.70 35.01
N GLN A 86 37.33 16.99 34.71
CA GLN A 86 37.14 16.28 33.46
C GLN A 86 36.41 17.17 32.43
N THR A 87 36.31 16.69 31.19
CA THR A 87 35.65 17.44 30.11
C THR A 87 34.15 17.22 30.18
N ASP A 88 33.41 18.30 30.01
CA ASP A 88 31.95 18.38 29.97
C ASP A 88 31.64 19.30 28.79
N THR A 89 31.34 18.68 27.64
CA THR A 89 31.27 19.34 26.32
C THR A 89 30.08 20.27 26.20
N ASP A 90 28.92 19.87 26.71
CA ASP A 90 27.67 20.63 26.63
C ASP A 90 27.41 21.49 27.89
N SER A 91 28.19 21.28 28.96
CA SER A 91 28.11 21.98 30.25
C SER A 91 26.81 21.70 31.02
N ASP A 92 26.23 20.51 30.90
CA ASP A 92 25.05 20.09 31.66
C ASP A 92 25.36 19.63 33.11
N GLY A 93 26.64 19.39 33.40
CA GLY A 93 27.14 18.92 34.69
C GLY A 93 27.47 17.43 34.75
N THR A 94 27.35 16.72 33.63
CA THR A 94 27.80 15.35 33.38
C THR A 94 29.06 15.42 32.53
N ILE A 95 30.07 14.61 32.84
CA ILE A 95 31.31 14.60 32.07
C ILE A 95 31.15 13.71 30.84
N ASP A 96 31.84 14.03 29.74
CA ASP A 96 31.73 13.31 28.46
C ASP A 96 31.75 11.77 28.59
N PRO A 97 32.60 11.13 29.43
CA PRO A 97 32.61 9.67 29.57
C PRO A 97 31.35 9.06 30.21
N CYS A 98 30.55 9.86 30.89
CA CYS A 98 29.34 9.47 31.61
C CYS A 98 28.07 10.06 30.99
N ASP A 99 28.24 10.85 29.93
CA ASP A 99 27.16 11.56 29.29
C ASP A 99 26.59 10.74 28.14
N ASP A 100 25.26 10.62 28.13
CA ASP A 100 24.53 9.92 27.08
C ASP A 100 24.09 10.90 25.97
N ASP A 101 24.34 12.22 26.08
CA ASP A 101 23.97 13.28 25.13
C ASP A 101 25.08 14.36 25.09
N LEU A 102 26.18 14.06 24.39
CA LEU A 102 27.46 14.80 24.48
C LEU A 102 27.38 16.26 24.00
N ASP A 103 26.42 16.57 23.12
CA ASP A 103 26.27 17.91 22.54
C ASP A 103 25.06 18.68 23.10
N GLY A 104 24.23 18.02 23.92
CA GLY A 104 23.10 18.58 24.64
C GLY A 104 21.92 18.95 23.75
N ASP A 105 21.79 18.34 22.57
CA ASP A 105 20.71 18.62 21.62
C ASP A 105 19.39 17.88 21.98
N GLY A 106 19.47 16.91 22.89
CA GLY A 106 18.37 16.08 23.36
C GLY A 106 18.28 14.71 22.70
N THR A 107 19.21 14.37 21.81
CA THR A 107 19.34 13.08 21.13
C THR A 107 20.45 12.26 21.77
N PRO A 108 20.19 11.03 22.23
CA PRO A 108 21.24 10.20 22.81
C PRO A 108 22.38 9.93 21.83
N ASN A 109 23.64 9.90 22.30
CA ASN A 109 24.85 9.68 21.53
C ASN A 109 24.81 8.47 20.59
N ASP A 110 24.13 7.39 21.00
CA ASP A 110 23.96 6.17 20.23
C ASP A 110 22.89 6.26 19.14
N CYS A 111 22.13 7.35 19.13
CA CYS A 111 21.10 7.70 18.17
C CYS A 111 21.31 9.07 17.50
N ASP A 112 22.37 9.78 17.83
CA ASP A 112 22.70 11.10 17.28
C ASP A 112 23.53 10.93 16.01
N LEU A 113 23.03 11.46 14.89
CA LEU A 113 23.67 11.36 13.59
C LEU A 113 25.11 11.90 13.59
N ASP A 114 25.39 12.97 14.33
CA ASP A 114 26.71 13.60 14.30
C ASP A 114 27.74 12.85 15.15
N GLN A 115 27.27 12.02 16.08
CA GLN A 115 28.06 11.08 16.88
C GLN A 115 28.24 9.72 16.19
N THR A 116 27.17 9.17 15.60
CA THR A 116 27.22 7.85 14.94
C THR A 116 27.81 7.92 13.52
N GLY A 117 27.59 9.04 12.82
CA GLY A 117 27.88 9.18 11.40
C GLY A 117 27.04 8.28 10.50
N GLY A 118 25.84 7.88 10.96
CA GLY A 118 24.91 7.00 10.27
C GLY A 118 24.17 7.64 9.09
N SER A 119 22.96 7.12 8.83
CA SER A 119 22.04 7.67 7.83
C SER A 119 20.97 8.52 8.54
N ASP A 120 20.46 9.52 7.84
CA ASP A 120 19.37 10.39 8.29
C ASP A 120 18.62 10.84 7.03
N CYS A 121 17.58 10.07 6.67
CA CYS A 121 16.87 10.29 5.42
C CYS A 121 15.83 11.43 5.49
N ASP A 122 15.28 11.71 6.67
CA ASP A 122 14.29 12.77 6.90
C ASP A 122 14.92 14.09 7.39
N SER A 123 16.23 14.08 7.65
CA SER A 123 17.04 15.22 8.05
C SER A 123 16.65 15.81 9.40
N ASP A 124 16.22 14.97 10.33
CA ASP A 124 15.80 15.39 11.67
C ASP A 124 16.94 15.40 12.71
N GLY A 125 18.11 14.86 12.35
CA GLY A 125 19.30 14.77 13.21
C GLY A 125 19.43 13.46 13.99
N GLN A 126 18.40 12.61 13.98
CA GLN A 126 18.44 11.29 14.60
C GLN A 126 18.88 10.24 13.57
N ASP A 127 19.82 9.38 13.94
CA ASP A 127 20.24 8.24 13.12
C ASP A 127 19.05 7.32 12.82
N ASP A 128 18.83 7.02 11.53
CA ASP A 128 17.78 6.14 11.01
C ASP A 128 17.70 4.81 11.78
N SER A 129 18.84 4.27 12.24
CA SER A 129 18.90 3.00 12.98
C SER A 129 18.22 3.02 14.35
N CYS A 130 17.93 4.20 14.88
CA CYS A 130 17.15 4.41 16.11
C CYS A 130 15.70 4.82 15.84
N GLN A 131 15.31 4.99 14.58
CA GLN A 131 13.96 5.35 14.21
C GLN A 131 13.11 4.11 13.95
N THR A 132 11.80 4.31 13.76
CA THR A 132 10.86 3.19 13.53
C THR A 132 10.94 2.76 12.08
N ASP A 133 11.02 1.45 11.88
CA ASP A 133 11.01 0.76 10.59
C ASP A 133 10.03 -0.42 10.76
N THR A 134 8.78 -0.19 10.37
CA THR A 134 7.63 -1.05 10.69
C THR A 134 7.70 -2.40 9.97
N ASP A 135 8.10 -2.42 8.70
CA ASP A 135 8.19 -3.64 7.90
C ASP A 135 9.60 -4.27 7.89
N SER A 136 10.59 -3.56 8.44
CA SER A 136 12.00 -3.98 8.54
C SER A 136 12.69 -4.13 7.19
N ASP A 137 12.34 -3.31 6.19
CA ASP A 137 13.00 -3.30 4.88
C ASP A 137 14.33 -2.53 4.87
N GLY A 138 14.59 -1.73 5.91
CA GLY A 138 15.77 -0.90 6.07
C GLY A 138 15.55 0.58 5.74
N THR A 139 14.31 0.99 5.45
CA THR A 139 13.85 2.37 5.33
C THR A 139 12.98 2.69 6.53
N ILE A 140 13.21 3.83 7.17
CA ILE A 140 12.39 4.22 8.33
C ILE A 140 11.02 4.72 7.87
N ASP A 141 9.99 4.59 8.71
CA ASP A 141 8.61 4.95 8.40
C ASP A 141 8.48 6.39 7.84
N ALA A 142 9.33 7.32 8.30
CA ALA A 142 9.32 8.72 7.86
C ALA A 142 9.75 8.93 6.40
N CYS A 143 10.49 7.98 5.84
CA CYS A 143 11.03 8.00 4.48
C CYS A 143 10.50 6.88 3.60
N ASP A 144 9.64 6.03 4.15
CA ASP A 144 9.08 4.89 3.46
C ASP A 144 7.79 5.27 2.73
N ASP A 145 7.67 4.79 1.50
CA ASP A 145 6.46 4.94 0.68
C ASP A 145 5.47 3.78 0.90
N ASP A 146 5.85 2.71 1.64
CA ASP A 146 5.08 1.49 1.91
C ASP A 146 5.43 0.93 3.32
N ILE A 147 4.90 1.57 4.37
CA ILE A 147 5.32 1.38 5.78
C ILE A 147 5.09 -0.05 6.29
N ASP A 148 4.10 -0.77 5.76
CA ASP A 148 3.76 -2.12 6.23
C ASP A 148 4.26 -3.24 5.32
N GLY A 149 4.81 -2.88 4.15
CA GLY A 149 5.46 -3.76 3.19
C GLY A 149 4.50 -4.71 2.47
N ASP A 150 3.22 -4.36 2.36
CA ASP A 150 2.22 -5.18 1.68
C ASP A 150 2.23 -5.01 0.14
N GLY A 151 2.92 -3.97 -0.35
CA GLY A 151 3.08 -3.62 -1.75
C GLY A 151 2.14 -2.52 -2.25
N ILE A 152 1.30 -1.96 -1.39
CA ILE A 152 0.42 -0.82 -1.65
C ILE A 152 1.06 0.43 -1.03
N PRO A 153 1.36 1.48 -1.83
CA PRO A 153 1.96 2.68 -1.26
C PRO A 153 1.06 3.35 -0.21
N ASN A 154 1.64 3.91 0.85
CA ASN A 154 0.96 4.58 1.97
C ASN A 154 -0.15 5.56 1.55
N ALA A 155 0.05 6.27 0.43
CA ALA A 155 -0.93 7.24 -0.09
C ALA A 155 -2.22 6.59 -0.64
N CYS A 156 -2.17 5.28 -0.89
CA CYS A 156 -3.21 4.45 -1.47
C CYS A 156 -3.53 3.23 -0.62
N ASP A 157 -2.92 3.08 0.55
CA ASP A 157 -3.17 1.99 1.48
C ASP A 157 -4.31 2.39 2.44
N VAL A 158 -5.35 1.56 2.53
CA VAL A 158 -6.51 1.84 3.37
C VAL A 158 -6.16 1.91 4.85
N ASP A 159 -5.16 1.16 5.33
CA ASP A 159 -4.83 1.12 6.75
C ASP A 159 -3.95 2.31 7.19
N GLN A 160 -3.27 2.94 6.23
CA GLN A 160 -2.54 4.20 6.39
C GLN A 160 -3.44 5.44 6.18
N THR A 161 -4.28 5.43 5.15
CA THR A 161 -5.18 6.54 4.82
C THR A 161 -6.44 6.59 5.69
N SER A 162 -6.85 5.45 6.24
CA SER A 162 -8.20 5.24 6.81
C SER A 162 -9.32 5.58 5.81
N GLY A 163 -9.07 5.34 4.52
CA GLY A 163 -9.96 5.58 3.40
C GLY A 163 -11.17 4.66 3.31
N SER A 164 -11.83 4.66 2.16
CA SER A 164 -12.85 3.67 1.82
C SER A 164 -12.20 2.55 0.99
N ASP A 165 -12.69 1.33 1.15
CA ASP A 165 -12.21 0.13 0.46
C ASP A 165 -13.43 -0.78 0.27
N CYS A 166 -14.17 -0.55 -0.81
CA CYS A 166 -15.46 -1.19 -1.02
C CYS A 166 -15.33 -2.64 -1.52
N ASP A 167 -14.24 -3.00 -2.19
CA ASP A 167 -13.95 -4.35 -2.67
C ASP A 167 -13.06 -5.17 -1.72
N SER A 168 -12.56 -4.53 -0.65
CA SER A 168 -11.76 -5.13 0.42
C SER A 168 -10.43 -5.70 -0.06
N ASP A 169 -9.80 -5.03 -1.03
CA ASP A 169 -8.50 -5.43 -1.58
C ASP A 169 -7.30 -4.79 -0.86
N GLY A 170 -7.55 -3.85 0.05
CA GLY A 170 -6.55 -3.11 0.81
C GLY A 170 -6.18 -1.75 0.22
N GLN A 171 -6.55 -1.48 -1.04
CA GLN A 171 -6.28 -0.21 -1.69
C GLN A 171 -7.42 0.79 -1.44
N ASP A 172 -7.09 1.99 -0.97
CA ASP A 172 -8.05 3.10 -0.85
C ASP A 172 -8.73 3.37 -2.20
N ASP A 173 -10.06 3.37 -2.21
CA ASP A 173 -10.93 3.63 -3.36
C ASP A 173 -10.46 4.89 -4.15
N SER A 174 -9.94 5.91 -3.47
CA SER A 174 -9.47 7.16 -4.10
C SER A 174 -8.25 6.98 -5.02
N CYS A 175 -7.54 5.86 -4.93
CA CYS A 175 -6.45 5.47 -5.81
C CYS A 175 -6.85 4.43 -6.85
N GLN A 176 -8.09 3.95 -6.82
CA GLN A 176 -8.59 2.97 -7.78
C GLN A 176 -9.26 3.67 -8.98
N THR A 177 -9.61 2.88 -10.00
CA THR A 177 -10.22 3.43 -11.22
C THR A 177 -11.70 3.64 -10.97
N ASP A 178 -12.18 4.82 -11.37
CA ASP A 178 -13.58 5.24 -11.37
C ASP A 178 -13.83 5.83 -12.78
N THR A 179 -14.32 4.97 -13.68
CA THR A 179 -14.37 5.22 -15.12
C THR A 179 -15.35 6.34 -15.48
N ASP A 180 -16.51 6.41 -14.83
CA ASP A 180 -17.54 7.40 -15.10
C ASP A 180 -17.47 8.63 -14.15
N SER A 181 -16.63 8.55 -13.11
CA SER A 181 -16.41 9.57 -12.08
C SER A 181 -17.65 9.87 -11.23
N ASP A 182 -18.49 8.88 -10.96
CA ASP A 182 -19.66 9.01 -10.10
C ASP A 182 -19.35 8.95 -8.60
N GLY A 183 -18.14 8.48 -8.25
CA GLY A 183 -17.65 8.30 -6.89
C GLY A 183 -17.67 6.85 -6.38
N THR A 184 -18.01 5.89 -7.25
CA THR A 184 -17.90 4.46 -7.03
C THR A 184 -16.78 3.92 -7.94
N ILE A 185 -15.88 3.11 -7.40
CA ILE A 185 -14.79 2.55 -8.20
C ILE A 185 -15.30 1.38 -9.05
N ASP A 186 -14.69 1.14 -10.22
CA ASP A 186 -15.12 0.11 -11.18
C ASP A 186 -15.39 -1.27 -10.53
N PRO A 187 -14.56 -1.78 -9.57
CA PRO A 187 -14.82 -3.07 -8.91
C PRO A 187 -16.11 -3.14 -8.07
N CYS A 188 -16.64 -1.99 -7.67
CA CYS A 188 -17.84 -1.85 -6.83
C CYS A 188 -19.02 -1.20 -7.56
N ASP A 189 -18.82 -0.85 -8.83
CA ASP A 189 -19.81 -0.18 -9.64
C ASP A 189 -20.60 -1.20 -10.47
N ASP A 190 -21.92 -1.03 -10.48
CA ASP A 190 -22.84 -1.82 -11.30
C ASP A 190 -23.05 -1.19 -12.69
N ASP A 191 -22.53 0.00 -12.98
CA ASP A 191 -22.68 0.78 -14.23
C ASP A 191 -21.39 1.57 -14.55
N ILE A 192 -20.33 0.85 -14.93
CA ILE A 192 -18.93 1.35 -15.01
C ILE A 192 -18.78 2.55 -15.97
N ASP A 193 -19.59 2.64 -17.02
CA ASP A 193 -19.48 3.70 -18.03
C ASP A 193 -20.49 4.85 -17.82
N GLY A 194 -21.41 4.69 -16.87
CA GLY A 194 -22.40 5.68 -16.47
C GLY A 194 -23.46 5.98 -17.53
N ASP A 195 -23.70 5.06 -18.48
CA ASP A 195 -24.71 5.24 -19.52
C ASP A 195 -26.14 4.97 -19.04
N GLY A 196 -26.28 4.37 -17.86
CA GLY A 196 -27.55 4.00 -17.24
C GLY A 196 -27.96 2.54 -17.45
N THR A 197 -27.11 1.73 -18.07
CA THR A 197 -27.28 0.29 -18.29
C THR A 197 -26.35 -0.48 -17.36
N PRO A 198 -26.87 -1.39 -16.52
CA PRO A 198 -26.00 -2.16 -15.64
C PRO A 198 -24.98 -3.01 -16.43
N ASN A 199 -23.75 -3.15 -15.93
CA ASN A 199 -22.63 -3.86 -16.55
C ASN A 199 -22.99 -5.26 -17.06
N ASP A 200 -23.81 -6.00 -16.32
CA ASP A 200 -24.27 -7.35 -16.65
C ASP A 200 -25.38 -7.40 -17.71
N CYS A 201 -25.83 -6.23 -18.17
CA CYS A 201 -26.74 -6.02 -19.29
C CYS A 201 -26.19 -5.08 -20.37
N ASP A 202 -24.98 -4.57 -20.21
CA ASP A 202 -24.36 -3.63 -21.14
C ASP A 202 -23.52 -4.37 -22.18
N LEU A 203 -23.86 -4.17 -23.45
CA LEU A 203 -23.19 -4.80 -24.59
C LEU A 203 -21.68 -4.51 -24.62
N ASP A 204 -21.24 -3.31 -24.23
CA ASP A 204 -19.83 -2.94 -24.34
C ASP A 204 -18.97 -3.46 -23.18
N GLN A 205 -19.62 -3.84 -22.07
CA GLN A 205 -19.01 -4.52 -20.91
C GLN A 205 -19.02 -6.04 -21.05
N THR A 206 -20.14 -6.64 -21.49
CA THR A 206 -20.25 -8.11 -21.63
C THR A 206 -19.70 -8.63 -22.95
N GLY A 207 -19.73 -7.82 -24.01
CA GLY A 207 -19.49 -8.25 -25.38
C GLY A 207 -20.53 -9.26 -25.88
N GLY A 208 -21.76 -9.19 -25.36
CA GLY A 208 -22.86 -10.08 -25.70
C GLY A 208 -23.42 -9.87 -27.12
N SER A 209 -24.67 -10.26 -27.31
CA SER A 209 -25.38 -10.07 -28.58
C SER A 209 -26.41 -8.99 -28.39
N ASP A 210 -26.42 -8.03 -29.30
CA ASP A 210 -27.44 -6.99 -29.39
C ASP A 210 -27.89 -6.95 -30.85
N CYS A 211 -28.99 -7.64 -31.10
CA CYS A 211 -29.53 -7.78 -32.44
C CYS A 211 -30.31 -6.54 -32.89
N ASN A 212 -30.75 -5.69 -31.95
CA ASN A 212 -31.57 -4.52 -32.23
C ASN A 212 -30.80 -3.19 -32.17
N GLU A 213 -29.50 -3.25 -31.87
CA GLU A 213 -28.55 -2.14 -31.78
C GLU A 213 -28.94 -1.07 -30.74
N ASN A 214 -29.56 -1.47 -29.63
CA ASN A 214 -29.94 -0.56 -28.53
C ASN A 214 -28.88 -0.42 -27.42
N GLY A 215 -27.78 -1.19 -27.47
CA GLY A 215 -26.72 -1.21 -26.46
C GLY A 215 -26.96 -2.16 -25.29
N ILE A 216 -28.11 -2.84 -25.23
CA ILE A 216 -28.48 -3.78 -24.18
C ILE A 216 -28.35 -5.20 -24.74
N ASP A 217 -27.79 -6.12 -23.96
CA ASP A 217 -27.74 -7.53 -24.34
C ASP A 217 -29.15 -8.11 -24.59
N ASP A 218 -29.30 -8.88 -25.66
CA ASP A 218 -30.49 -9.64 -26.04
C ASP A 218 -31.09 -10.42 -24.86
N SER A 219 -30.23 -11.01 -24.03
CA SER A 219 -30.63 -11.75 -22.84
C SER A 219 -31.30 -10.86 -21.77
N CYS A 220 -30.86 -9.60 -21.66
CA CYS A 220 -31.44 -8.61 -20.78
C CYS A 220 -32.71 -7.98 -21.38
N ASP A 221 -32.79 -7.82 -22.69
CA ASP A 221 -34.03 -7.47 -23.37
C ASP A 221 -35.14 -8.51 -23.12
N ILE A 222 -34.81 -9.80 -23.23
CA ILE A 222 -35.73 -10.90 -22.91
C ILE A 222 -36.12 -10.87 -21.43
N ALA A 223 -35.16 -10.67 -20.53
CA ALA A 223 -35.43 -10.53 -19.10
C ALA A 223 -36.33 -9.32 -18.78
N ALA A 224 -36.20 -8.23 -19.54
CA ALA A 224 -37.04 -7.04 -19.46
C ALA A 224 -38.41 -7.20 -20.14
N GLY A 225 -38.63 -8.31 -20.86
CA GLY A 225 -39.93 -8.71 -21.41
C GLY A 225 -40.03 -8.72 -22.92
N ALA A 226 -38.91 -8.69 -23.66
CA ALA A 226 -38.91 -9.03 -25.08
C ALA A 226 -39.44 -10.47 -25.27
N ALA A 227 -40.17 -10.69 -26.37
CA ALA A 227 -40.67 -12.02 -26.70
C ALA A 227 -39.49 -12.90 -27.13
N ASP A 228 -39.46 -14.12 -26.59
CA ASP A 228 -38.56 -15.23 -26.98
C ASP A 228 -39.42 -16.50 -26.86
N ASN A 229 -40.25 -16.72 -27.88
CA ASN A 229 -41.28 -17.76 -27.85
C ASN A 229 -40.70 -19.16 -28.03
N ASP A 230 -39.55 -19.29 -28.69
CA ASP A 230 -38.85 -20.56 -28.91
C ASP A 230 -37.78 -20.85 -27.84
N SER A 231 -37.49 -19.88 -26.96
CA SER A 231 -36.52 -19.96 -25.86
C SER A 231 -35.08 -20.20 -26.32
N ASN A 232 -34.70 -19.66 -27.48
CA ASN A 232 -33.36 -19.81 -28.04
C ASN A 232 -32.36 -18.74 -27.56
N GLY A 233 -32.83 -17.73 -26.82
CA GLY A 233 -32.01 -16.66 -26.25
C GLY A 233 -31.79 -15.46 -27.19
N VAL A 234 -32.49 -15.40 -28.32
CA VAL A 234 -32.56 -14.24 -29.22
C VAL A 234 -34.00 -13.71 -29.19
N PRO A 235 -34.23 -12.40 -29.03
CA PRO A 235 -35.58 -11.84 -29.10
C PRO A 235 -36.27 -12.14 -30.44
N ASP A 236 -37.56 -12.51 -30.43
CA ASP A 236 -38.38 -12.78 -31.63
C ASP A 236 -38.32 -11.61 -32.63
N VAL A 237 -38.15 -10.37 -32.16
CA VAL A 237 -38.04 -9.16 -33.02
C VAL A 237 -36.77 -9.17 -33.89
N CYS A 238 -35.80 -10.00 -33.51
CA CYS A 238 -34.53 -10.18 -34.19
C CYS A 238 -34.44 -11.49 -34.98
N GLU A 239 -35.52 -12.26 -34.98
CA GLU A 239 -35.62 -13.50 -35.72
C GLU A 239 -36.43 -13.30 -36.99
N ALA A 240 -36.02 -13.99 -38.05
CA ALA A 240 -36.85 -14.10 -39.24
C ALA A 240 -38.08 -14.95 -38.90
N ALA A 241 -39.28 -14.42 -39.20
CA ALA A 241 -40.51 -15.15 -38.96
C ALA A 241 -40.52 -16.48 -39.74
N LEU A 242 -40.72 -17.60 -39.04
CA LEU A 242 -40.80 -18.91 -39.67
C LEU A 242 -42.21 -19.19 -40.19
N PHE A 243 -42.32 -19.85 -41.34
CA PHE A 243 -43.60 -20.22 -41.93
C PHE A 243 -43.50 -21.49 -42.78
N ILE A 244 -44.66 -22.00 -43.22
CA ILE A 244 -44.74 -23.06 -44.23
C ILE A 244 -45.35 -22.45 -45.49
N LYS A 245 -44.61 -22.46 -46.61
CA LYS A 245 -45.07 -21.95 -47.91
C LYS A 245 -46.27 -22.77 -48.39
N GLY A 246 -47.40 -22.09 -48.57
CA GLY A 246 -48.70 -22.69 -48.87
C GLY A 246 -49.61 -22.90 -47.66
N ASP A 247 -49.19 -22.59 -46.43
CA ASP A 247 -50.04 -22.56 -45.22
C ASP A 247 -50.57 -21.13 -44.99
N SER A 248 -51.55 -20.73 -45.80
CA SER A 248 -52.07 -19.36 -45.78
C SER A 248 -52.97 -19.08 -44.58
N ASN A 249 -53.48 -20.11 -43.89
CA ASN A 249 -54.38 -19.97 -42.76
C ASN A 249 -53.73 -20.18 -41.39
N ASP A 250 -52.41 -20.41 -41.34
CA ASP A 250 -51.61 -20.43 -40.11
C ASP A 250 -52.08 -21.56 -39.16
N ASP A 251 -52.39 -22.73 -39.74
CA ASP A 251 -52.86 -23.92 -39.00
C ASP A 251 -51.88 -25.10 -38.98
N GLU A 252 -50.66 -24.86 -39.45
CA GLU A 252 -49.52 -25.79 -39.61
C GLU A 252 -49.79 -26.95 -40.59
N VAL A 253 -50.89 -26.90 -41.36
CA VAL A 253 -51.30 -27.99 -42.25
C VAL A 253 -51.67 -27.48 -43.63
N VAL A 254 -50.73 -27.59 -44.57
CA VAL A 254 -50.97 -27.27 -45.99
C VAL A 254 -52.06 -28.16 -46.61
N ASN A 255 -53.25 -27.59 -46.82
CA ASN A 255 -54.43 -28.27 -47.31
C ASN A 255 -55.36 -27.34 -48.15
N ILE A 256 -56.60 -27.76 -48.41
CA ILE A 256 -57.53 -26.99 -49.24
C ILE A 256 -57.96 -25.67 -48.57
N ALA A 257 -57.95 -25.62 -47.24
CA ALA A 257 -58.33 -24.45 -46.46
C ALA A 257 -57.41 -23.26 -46.75
N ASP A 258 -56.13 -23.52 -47.00
CA ASP A 258 -55.13 -22.52 -47.36
C ASP A 258 -55.42 -21.85 -48.69
N GLY A 259 -55.63 -22.63 -49.75
CA GLY A 259 -55.97 -22.06 -51.05
C GLY A 259 -57.31 -21.30 -51.00
N ILE A 260 -58.24 -21.71 -50.13
CA ILE A 260 -59.48 -20.95 -49.87
C ILE A 260 -59.16 -19.64 -49.14
N LYS A 261 -58.22 -19.64 -48.18
CA LYS A 261 -57.77 -18.46 -47.45
C LYS A 261 -57.07 -17.46 -48.36
N THR A 262 -56.19 -17.90 -49.27
CA THR A 262 -55.58 -17.06 -50.31
C THR A 262 -56.66 -16.42 -51.21
N LEU A 263 -57.66 -17.20 -51.65
CA LEU A 263 -58.76 -16.67 -52.45
C LEU A 263 -59.66 -15.70 -51.65
N ALA A 264 -59.87 -15.95 -50.36
CA ALA A 264 -60.66 -15.08 -49.49
C ALA A 264 -59.95 -13.73 -49.27
N PHE A 265 -58.63 -13.72 -49.14
CA PHE A 265 -57.82 -12.51 -49.12
C PHE A 265 -58.00 -11.71 -50.42
N LEU A 266 -57.81 -12.36 -51.58
CA LEU A 266 -57.88 -11.70 -52.89
C LEU A 266 -59.27 -11.15 -53.24
N PHE A 267 -60.34 -11.86 -52.89
CA PHE A 267 -61.69 -11.58 -53.41
C PHE A 267 -62.73 -11.22 -52.36
N ALA A 268 -62.48 -11.52 -51.09
CA ALA A 268 -63.42 -11.26 -49.99
C ALA A 268 -62.90 -10.26 -48.95
N GLY A 269 -61.65 -9.77 -49.11
CA GLY A 269 -61.04 -8.80 -48.19
C GLY A 269 -60.69 -9.40 -46.83
N ASP A 270 -60.45 -10.72 -46.78
CA ASP A 270 -59.89 -11.37 -45.60
C ASP A 270 -58.43 -10.92 -45.37
N VAL A 271 -57.88 -11.22 -44.20
CA VAL A 271 -56.49 -10.87 -43.84
C VAL A 271 -55.63 -12.13 -43.80
N ILE A 272 -54.42 -12.02 -44.36
CA ILE A 272 -53.35 -13.03 -44.25
C ILE A 272 -52.34 -12.52 -43.24
N VAL A 273 -51.97 -13.38 -42.29
CA VAL A 273 -51.03 -13.06 -41.20
C VAL A 273 -49.59 -13.12 -41.68
N CYS A 274 -49.29 -14.11 -42.52
CA CYS A 274 -47.99 -14.37 -43.13
C CYS A 274 -48.11 -14.32 -44.66
N PRO A 275 -47.86 -13.16 -45.30
CA PRO A 275 -47.94 -12.99 -46.74
C PRO A 275 -47.07 -13.99 -47.51
N ASP A 276 -45.87 -14.28 -47.00
CA ASP A 276 -44.93 -15.21 -47.63
C ASP A 276 -45.45 -16.67 -47.64
N ALA A 277 -46.28 -17.04 -46.67
CA ALA A 277 -46.98 -18.34 -46.69
C ALA A 277 -48.07 -18.41 -47.76
N ALA A 278 -48.59 -17.26 -48.20
CA ALA A 278 -49.64 -17.18 -49.21
C ALA A 278 -49.13 -17.02 -50.64
N ASP A 279 -47.90 -16.55 -50.82
CA ASP A 279 -47.17 -16.62 -52.09
C ASP A 279 -46.64 -18.05 -52.29
N THR A 280 -47.52 -18.94 -52.73
CA THR A 280 -47.16 -20.35 -52.98
C THR A 280 -46.22 -20.49 -54.18
N THR A 281 -46.18 -19.50 -55.07
CA THR A 281 -45.33 -19.53 -56.26
C THR A 281 -43.95 -18.91 -56.08
N ASP A 282 -43.72 -18.20 -54.97
CA ASP A 282 -42.45 -17.56 -54.61
C ASP A 282 -42.04 -16.52 -55.67
N ASP A 283 -43.00 -15.70 -56.11
CA ASP A 283 -42.81 -14.69 -57.17
C ASP A 283 -42.90 -13.23 -56.69
N GLY A 284 -43.09 -13.04 -55.39
CA GLY A 284 -43.20 -11.77 -54.69
C GLY A 284 -44.57 -11.10 -54.79
N GLN A 285 -45.60 -11.83 -55.23
CA GLN A 285 -46.96 -11.31 -55.38
C GLN A 285 -48.00 -12.36 -54.98
N ILE A 286 -48.89 -12.00 -54.05
CA ILE A 286 -50.07 -12.81 -53.77
C ILE A 286 -51.13 -12.55 -54.85
N ASP A 287 -51.35 -13.52 -55.73
CA ASP A 287 -52.39 -13.50 -56.77
C ASP A 287 -53.09 -14.87 -56.96
N ILE A 288 -53.93 -14.98 -58.00
CA ILE A 288 -54.71 -16.21 -58.22
C ILE A 288 -53.82 -17.42 -58.56
N SER A 289 -52.60 -17.17 -59.03
CA SER A 289 -51.62 -18.18 -59.42
C SER A 289 -51.18 -18.99 -58.20
N ASP A 290 -51.13 -18.40 -57.01
CA ASP A 290 -50.80 -19.08 -55.75
C ASP A 290 -51.83 -20.14 -55.39
N ALA A 291 -53.11 -19.75 -55.36
CA ALA A 291 -54.19 -20.68 -55.09
C ALA A 291 -54.24 -21.80 -56.15
N ILE A 292 -53.97 -21.48 -57.42
CA ILE A 292 -53.90 -22.47 -58.49
C ILE A 292 -52.73 -23.43 -58.29
N ALA A 293 -51.55 -22.92 -57.94
CA ALA A 293 -50.35 -23.71 -57.68
C ALA A 293 -50.58 -24.67 -56.51
N LEU A 294 -51.15 -24.17 -55.41
CA LEU A 294 -51.47 -24.96 -54.23
C LEU A 294 -52.51 -26.06 -54.51
N PHE A 295 -53.62 -25.74 -55.19
CA PHE A 295 -54.61 -26.76 -55.58
C PHE A 295 -54.05 -27.77 -56.58
N SER A 296 -53.16 -27.34 -57.48
CA SER A 296 -52.48 -28.23 -58.42
C SER A 296 -51.60 -29.23 -57.69
N TYR A 297 -50.85 -28.79 -56.68
CA TYR A 297 -50.08 -29.66 -55.80
C TYR A 297 -50.99 -30.66 -55.07
N ILE A 298 -52.01 -30.18 -54.34
CA ILE A 298 -52.88 -30.99 -53.48
C ILE A 298 -53.70 -32.03 -54.27
N PHE A 299 -54.31 -31.64 -55.40
CA PHE A 299 -55.27 -32.50 -56.11
C PHE A 299 -54.69 -33.20 -57.34
N SER A 300 -53.66 -32.64 -57.96
CA SER A 300 -53.18 -33.07 -59.27
C SER A 300 -51.74 -33.59 -59.25
N GLY A 301 -51.08 -33.59 -58.09
CA GLY A 301 -49.68 -33.99 -57.97
C GLY A 301 -48.74 -33.04 -58.73
N GLY A 302 -49.07 -31.75 -58.73
CA GLY A 302 -48.22 -30.68 -59.27
C GLY A 302 -46.88 -30.57 -58.52
N ALA A 303 -46.07 -29.59 -58.91
CA ALA A 303 -44.85 -29.27 -58.17
C ALA A 303 -45.21 -28.89 -56.72
N ALA A 304 -44.41 -29.36 -55.76
CA ALA A 304 -44.51 -28.88 -54.40
C ALA A 304 -44.19 -27.38 -54.33
N PRO A 305 -44.76 -26.64 -53.36
CA PRO A 305 -44.32 -25.28 -53.07
C PRO A 305 -42.79 -25.23 -52.91
N PRO A 306 -42.13 -24.13 -53.34
CA PRO A 306 -40.74 -23.86 -52.99
C PRO A 306 -40.54 -23.87 -51.46
N ALA A 307 -39.28 -23.95 -51.02
CA ALA A 307 -38.98 -23.85 -49.59
C ALA A 307 -39.40 -22.47 -49.03
N PRO A 308 -39.84 -22.38 -47.76
CA PRO A 308 -39.90 -23.45 -46.75
C PRO A 308 -41.15 -24.34 -46.89
N PHE A 309 -40.98 -25.62 -47.27
CA PHE A 309 -42.06 -26.62 -47.40
C PHE A 309 -41.45 -28.03 -47.49
N PRO A 310 -42.06 -29.08 -46.88
CA PRO A 310 -43.24 -29.06 -46.00
C PRO A 310 -42.92 -28.66 -44.56
N ASP A 311 -41.63 -28.54 -44.24
CA ASP A 311 -41.15 -28.21 -42.91
C ASP A 311 -41.13 -26.68 -42.73
N CYS A 312 -41.33 -26.25 -41.48
CA CYS A 312 -41.25 -24.86 -41.05
C CYS A 312 -39.85 -24.28 -41.33
N GLY A 313 -39.76 -23.04 -41.80
CA GLY A 313 -38.46 -22.40 -42.01
C GLY A 313 -38.57 -20.93 -42.42
N GLU A 314 -37.41 -20.28 -42.53
CA GLU A 314 -37.26 -18.93 -43.07
C GLU A 314 -37.49 -18.91 -44.59
N ASP A 315 -37.76 -17.72 -45.15
CA ASP A 315 -37.82 -17.55 -46.60
C ASP A 315 -36.41 -17.59 -47.23
N PRO A 316 -36.08 -18.60 -48.06
CA PRO A 316 -34.76 -18.70 -48.70
C PRO A 316 -34.58 -17.69 -49.83
N THR A 317 -35.66 -17.03 -50.25
CA THR A 317 -35.74 -16.19 -51.45
C THR A 317 -36.36 -14.83 -51.14
N PRO A 318 -35.76 -14.01 -50.24
CA PRO A 318 -36.36 -12.74 -49.81
C PRO A 318 -36.72 -11.84 -50.98
N ASP A 319 -37.94 -11.32 -50.97
CA ASP A 319 -38.47 -10.45 -52.00
C ASP A 319 -39.04 -9.12 -51.43
N ASN A 320 -40.02 -8.49 -52.09
CA ASN A 320 -40.59 -7.21 -51.64
C ASN A 320 -41.98 -7.35 -50.99
N LEU A 321 -42.44 -8.59 -50.80
CA LEU A 321 -43.62 -8.89 -50.00
C LEU A 321 -43.31 -8.53 -48.54
N SER A 322 -44.33 -8.13 -47.79
CA SER A 322 -44.14 -7.82 -46.37
C SER A 322 -43.93 -9.12 -45.61
N GLU A 323 -42.87 -9.17 -44.81
CA GLU A 323 -42.56 -10.29 -43.92
C GLU A 323 -43.74 -10.67 -43.03
N CYS A 324 -43.73 -11.93 -42.59
CA CYS A 324 -44.76 -12.45 -41.70
C CYS A 324 -44.73 -11.72 -40.34
N ASN A 325 -45.91 -11.31 -39.86
CA ASN A 325 -46.03 -10.48 -38.65
C ASN A 325 -45.59 -11.21 -37.36
N ALA A 326 -45.51 -12.54 -37.40
CA ALA A 326 -45.00 -13.41 -36.36
C ALA A 326 -44.66 -14.76 -37.00
N THR A 327 -43.86 -15.56 -36.30
CA THR A 327 -43.65 -16.96 -36.60
C THR A 327 -44.98 -17.72 -36.60
N ALA A 328 -45.29 -18.36 -37.72
CA ALA A 328 -46.55 -19.05 -38.06
C ALA A 328 -46.46 -20.58 -37.86
N CYS A 329 -45.31 -21.10 -37.44
CA CYS A 329 -45.09 -22.52 -37.20
C CYS A 329 -43.93 -22.74 -36.25
N ASN A 330 -43.88 -23.89 -35.59
CA ASN A 330 -42.77 -24.27 -34.72
C ASN A 330 -41.80 -25.21 -35.46
N PRO A 331 -40.46 -24.99 -35.43
CA PRO A 331 -39.47 -25.85 -36.08
C PRO A 331 -39.33 -27.26 -35.48
#